data_AF-L8P3N8-F1
#
_entry.id   AF-L8P3N8-F1
#
_cell.length_a   1.000
_cell.length_b   1.000
_cell.length_c   1.000
_cell.angle_alpha   90.00
_cell.angle_beta   90.00
_cell.angle_gamma   90.00
#
_symmetry.space_group_name_H-M   'P 1'
#
loop_
_entity.id
_entity.type
_entity.pdbx_description
1 polymer ?
#
loop_
_entity_poly.entity_id
_entity_poly.type
_entity_poly.pdbx_seq_one_letter_code
_entity_poly.pdbx_strand_id
1 'polypeptide(L)'
;MYLRHQLPHEVLAELFDVDRSTVSAAVRQVRPLLAARGFPVPDRPGVRLRTLADVFAYAEAEGVELRLDGAETQGRRPQTGRPERRAFVSGKRKQNTIKTTTFSDGQGRMLLSGVVRPGRMHDQTAVRTEGIAEQFRLHPSVRSQADAGYAGPAKEFPDQVTAPPKRPKDDACDGNKRAWNEARRRQSSARICVEHTNAELRQRAPLRRFTRRRDTYDETHLPIAGLVSDRSARCPTRRRTSTELVLVHGKAS
;
A
#
# COMPACT_ATOMS: atom_id res chain seq x y z
N MET A 1 -16.43 13.86 6.17
CA MET A 1 -17.56 12.89 6.13
C MET A 1 -17.66 12.13 4.82
N TYR A 2 -17.77 12.81 3.67
CA TYR A 2 -17.96 12.17 2.36
C TYR A 2 -16.92 11.09 1.99
N LEU A 3 -15.62 11.39 1.96
CA LEU A 3 -14.56 10.42 1.60
C LEU A 3 -14.37 9.27 2.61
N ARG A 4 -14.99 9.35 3.79
CA ARG A 4 -14.95 8.29 4.82
C ARG A 4 -16.15 7.36 4.71
N HIS A 5 -17.35 7.93 4.61
CA HIS A 5 -18.62 7.22 4.76
C HIS A 5 -19.43 7.10 3.47
N GLN A 6 -19.06 7.83 2.41
CA GLN A 6 -19.80 7.88 1.15
C GLN A 6 -21.28 8.30 1.35
N LEU A 7 -21.52 9.24 2.27
CA LEU A 7 -22.86 9.77 2.51
C LEU A 7 -23.44 10.39 1.23
N PRO A 8 -24.75 10.21 0.97
CA PRO A 8 -25.44 10.93 -0.10
C PRO A 8 -25.24 12.44 0.04
N HIS A 9 -25.19 13.16 -1.09
CA HIS A 9 -25.01 14.61 -1.07
C HIS A 9 -26.18 15.33 -0.38
N GLU A 10 -27.39 14.75 -0.43
CA GLU A 10 -28.59 15.25 0.27
C GLU A 10 -28.42 15.21 1.80
N VAL A 11 -27.88 14.12 2.33
CA VAL A 11 -27.61 14.00 3.78
C VAL A 11 -26.55 15.01 4.22
N LEU A 12 -25.56 15.27 3.38
CA LEU A 12 -24.55 16.30 3.67
C LEU A 12 -25.13 17.71 3.55
N ALA A 13 -26.05 17.94 2.62
CA ALA A 13 -26.73 19.21 2.42
C ALA A 13 -27.54 19.57 3.67
N GLU A 14 -28.33 18.61 4.16
CA GLU A 14 -29.07 18.74 5.43
C GLU A 14 -28.14 19.00 6.63
N LEU A 15 -27.06 18.23 6.75
CA LEU A 15 -26.13 18.36 7.89
C LEU A 15 -25.43 19.73 7.97
N PHE A 16 -25.21 20.36 6.81
CA PHE A 16 -24.49 21.63 6.71
C PHE A 16 -25.40 22.83 6.41
N ASP A 17 -26.72 22.63 6.35
CA ASP A 17 -27.71 23.66 6.03
C ASP A 17 -27.39 24.41 4.72
N VAL A 18 -27.12 23.64 3.66
CA VAL A 18 -26.80 24.16 2.30
C VAL A 18 -27.54 23.39 1.23
N ASP A 19 -27.61 23.94 0.02
CA ASP A 19 -28.18 23.21 -1.12
C ASP A 19 -27.32 22.00 -1.56
N ARG A 20 -27.99 20.96 -2.06
CA ARG A 20 -27.35 19.73 -2.58
C ARG A 20 -26.36 20.02 -3.72
N SER A 21 -26.64 21.01 -4.56
CA SER A 21 -25.74 21.43 -5.64
C SER A 21 -24.45 22.05 -5.09
N THR A 22 -24.52 22.80 -3.99
CA THR A 22 -23.35 23.36 -3.28
C THR A 22 -22.45 22.24 -2.78
N VAL A 23 -23.00 21.21 -2.13
CA VAL A 23 -22.23 20.01 -1.73
C VAL A 23 -21.58 19.33 -2.94
N SER A 24 -22.34 19.17 -4.03
CA SER A 24 -21.86 18.51 -5.25
C SER A 24 -20.71 19.30 -5.90
N ALA A 25 -20.81 20.62 -5.93
CA ALA A 25 -19.77 21.52 -6.41
C ALA A 25 -18.52 21.45 -5.53
N ALA A 26 -18.68 21.55 -4.21
CA ALA A 26 -17.58 21.45 -3.25
C ALA A 26 -16.84 20.11 -3.37
N VAL A 27 -17.55 18.99 -3.45
CA VAL A 27 -16.95 17.66 -3.65
C VAL A 27 -16.17 17.61 -4.97
N ARG A 28 -16.74 18.15 -6.05
CA ARG A 28 -16.09 18.18 -7.37
C ARG A 28 -14.80 19.04 -7.35
N GLN A 29 -14.81 20.16 -6.65
CA GLN A 29 -13.69 21.10 -6.57
C GLN A 29 -12.58 20.63 -5.60
N VAL A 30 -12.95 20.13 -4.42
CA VAL A 30 -11.98 19.76 -3.37
C VAL A 30 -11.28 18.43 -3.67
N ARG A 31 -11.96 17.47 -4.29
CA ARG A 31 -11.42 16.12 -4.50
C ARG A 31 -10.14 16.10 -5.35
N PRO A 32 -10.04 16.82 -6.50
CA PRO A 32 -8.78 16.92 -7.25
C PRO A 32 -7.65 17.58 -6.46
N LEU A 33 -7.95 18.60 -5.64
CA LEU A 33 -6.95 19.26 -4.80
C LEU A 33 -6.37 18.30 -3.76
N LEU A 34 -7.22 17.47 -3.15
CA LEU A 34 -6.77 16.43 -2.23
C LEU A 34 -5.96 15.33 -2.93
N ALA A 35 -6.31 14.98 -4.17
CA ALA A 35 -5.55 14.00 -4.96
C ALA A 35 -4.15 14.52 -5.31
N ALA A 36 -4.04 15.79 -5.71
CA ALA A 36 -2.79 16.43 -6.09
C ALA A 36 -1.88 16.77 -4.90
N ARG A 37 -2.42 16.77 -3.68
CA ARG A 37 -1.70 17.13 -2.46
C ARG A 37 -0.53 16.18 -2.13
N GLY A 38 -0.57 14.94 -2.60
CA GLY A 38 0.46 13.93 -2.31
C GLY A 38 0.46 13.43 -0.86
N PHE A 39 1.50 12.70 -0.50
CA PHE A 39 1.66 11.94 0.73
C PHE A 39 2.73 12.58 1.62
N PRO A 40 2.45 12.93 2.88
CA PRO A 40 3.45 13.53 3.75
C PRO A 40 4.61 12.59 4.02
N VAL A 41 5.80 13.18 4.10
CA VAL A 41 6.97 12.51 4.66
C VAL A 41 6.86 12.54 6.19
N PRO A 42 6.91 11.39 6.87
CA PRO A 42 6.94 11.37 8.33
C PRO A 42 8.13 12.15 8.89
N ASP A 43 7.92 12.84 10.01
CA ASP A 43 8.95 13.62 10.70
C ASP A 43 9.55 14.80 9.88
N ARG A 44 8.98 15.11 8.69
CA ARG A 44 9.36 16.27 7.85
C ARG A 44 8.15 17.11 7.45
N PRO A 45 7.76 18.09 8.30
CA PRO A 45 6.63 18.97 8.01
C PRO A 45 6.78 19.68 6.64
N GLY A 46 5.70 19.73 5.87
CA GLY A 46 5.66 20.43 4.58
C GLY A 46 6.16 19.62 3.37
N VAL A 47 6.95 18.57 3.57
CA VAL A 47 7.43 17.71 2.48
C VAL A 47 6.37 16.67 2.12
N ARG A 48 6.04 16.56 0.83
CA ARG A 48 5.06 15.59 0.32
C ARG A 48 5.53 14.93 -0.97
N LEU A 49 5.44 13.60 -1.00
CA LEU A 49 5.75 12.74 -2.13
C LEU A 49 4.51 12.61 -3.02
N ARG A 50 4.68 12.71 -4.34
CA ARG A 50 3.56 12.67 -5.31
C ARG A 50 3.75 11.56 -6.33
N THR A 51 4.98 11.25 -6.67
CA THR A 51 5.33 10.27 -7.70
C THR A 51 6.06 9.08 -7.11
N LEU A 52 6.14 8.00 -7.89
CA LEU A 52 6.96 6.85 -7.56
C LEU A 52 8.46 7.23 -7.47
N ALA A 53 8.92 8.10 -8.37
CA ALA A 53 10.29 8.61 -8.35
C ALA A 53 10.58 9.39 -7.06
N ASP A 54 9.64 10.22 -6.58
CA ASP A 54 9.79 10.94 -5.31
C ASP A 54 10.00 9.97 -4.14
N VAL A 55 9.28 8.84 -4.13
CA VAL A 55 9.39 7.82 -3.07
C VAL A 55 10.76 7.17 -3.07
N PHE A 56 11.27 6.79 -4.25
CA PHE A 56 12.57 6.15 -4.36
C PHE A 56 13.72 7.12 -4.08
N ALA A 57 13.65 8.35 -4.58
CA ALA A 57 14.61 9.40 -4.26
C ALA A 57 14.63 9.71 -2.76
N TYR A 58 13.46 9.79 -2.12
CA TYR A 58 13.36 9.94 -0.66
C TYR A 58 13.95 8.74 0.08
N ALA A 59 13.65 7.53 -0.36
CA ALA A 59 14.15 6.31 0.28
C ALA A 59 15.67 6.20 0.21
N GLU A 60 16.26 6.57 -0.93
CA GLU A 60 17.70 6.62 -1.12
C GLU A 60 18.35 7.69 -0.23
N ALA A 61 17.84 8.93 -0.27
CA ALA A 61 18.40 10.05 0.47
C ALA A 61 18.36 9.83 2.00
N GLU A 62 17.32 9.16 2.50
CA GLU A 62 17.09 8.97 3.93
C GLU A 62 17.42 7.56 4.43
N GLY A 63 17.89 6.67 3.55
CA GLY A 63 18.17 5.27 3.89
C GLY A 63 16.94 4.51 4.39
N VAL A 64 15.74 4.87 3.92
CA VAL A 64 14.48 4.26 4.35
C VAL A 64 14.25 2.96 3.59
N GLU A 65 14.13 1.86 4.33
CA GLU A 65 13.69 0.59 3.76
C GLU A 65 12.19 0.65 3.42
N LEU A 66 11.88 0.46 2.14
CA LEU A 66 10.52 0.49 1.62
C LEU A 66 9.77 -0.82 1.88
N ARG A 67 8.45 -0.72 1.87
CA ARG A 67 7.55 -1.88 1.91
C ARG A 67 6.52 -1.80 0.80
N LEU A 68 6.49 -2.85 -0.01
CA LEU A 68 5.55 -3.00 -1.12
C LEU A 68 4.40 -3.94 -0.74
N ASP A 69 3.19 -3.41 -0.77
CA ASP A 69 1.97 -4.19 -0.56
C ASP A 69 0.97 -3.99 -1.70
N GLY A 70 0.33 -5.08 -2.12
CA GLY A 70 -0.73 -5.07 -3.11
C GLY A 70 -2.10 -5.09 -2.44
N ALA A 71 -2.96 -4.13 -2.76
CA ALA A 71 -4.36 -4.12 -2.33
C ALA A 71 -5.30 -4.35 -3.52
N GLU A 72 -6.40 -5.07 -3.28
CA GLU A 72 -7.45 -5.30 -4.27
C GLU A 72 -8.77 -4.68 -3.79
N THR A 73 -9.32 -3.76 -4.58
CA THR A 73 -10.64 -3.16 -4.39
C THR A 73 -11.64 -3.82 -5.33
N GLN A 74 -12.79 -4.27 -4.82
CA GLN A 74 -13.85 -4.79 -5.68
C GLN A 74 -14.41 -3.67 -6.56
N GLY A 75 -14.55 -3.92 -7.85
CA GLY A 75 -15.06 -2.96 -8.83
C GLY A 75 -16.32 -3.43 -9.53
N ARG A 76 -17.03 -2.51 -10.18
CA ARG A 76 -18.17 -2.84 -11.06
C ARG A 76 -17.75 -3.84 -12.14
N ARG A 77 -18.60 -4.83 -12.43
CA ARG A 77 -18.43 -5.76 -13.56
C ARG A 77 -18.79 -5.07 -14.89
N PRO A 78 -17.94 -5.14 -15.92
CA PRO A 78 -18.30 -4.63 -17.25
C PRO A 78 -19.51 -5.38 -17.80
N GLN A 79 -20.31 -4.71 -18.64
CA GLN A 79 -21.43 -5.32 -19.34
C GLN A 79 -20.96 -6.51 -20.21
N THR A 80 -21.87 -7.46 -20.46
CA THR A 80 -21.62 -8.61 -21.32
C THR A 80 -21.22 -8.15 -22.73
N GLY A 81 -20.26 -8.84 -23.35
CA GLY A 81 -19.75 -8.51 -24.70
C GLY A 81 -18.54 -7.56 -24.75
N ARG A 82 -18.18 -6.88 -23.65
CA ARG A 82 -16.97 -6.03 -23.60
C ARG A 82 -15.69 -6.89 -23.51
N PRO A 83 -14.65 -6.64 -24.33
CA PRO A 83 -13.36 -7.37 -24.26
C PRO A 83 -12.73 -7.34 -22.86
N GLU A 84 -12.88 -6.21 -22.18
CA GLU A 84 -12.41 -5.95 -20.83
C GLU A 84 -13.05 -6.83 -19.75
N ARG A 85 -14.16 -7.54 -20.03
CA ARG A 85 -14.91 -8.28 -19.01
C ARG A 85 -14.10 -9.34 -18.26
N ARG A 86 -13.09 -9.93 -18.91
CA ARG A 86 -12.19 -10.94 -18.30
C ARG A 86 -10.90 -10.33 -17.75
N ALA A 87 -10.50 -9.14 -18.18
CA ALA A 87 -9.22 -8.51 -17.80
C ALA A 87 -9.15 -8.09 -16.33
N PHE A 88 -10.27 -8.08 -15.60
CA PHE A 88 -10.34 -7.59 -14.22
C PHE A 88 -10.72 -8.66 -13.22
N VAL A 89 -11.00 -9.89 -13.66
CA VAL A 89 -11.31 -10.99 -12.77
C VAL A 89 -10.02 -11.39 -12.06
N SER A 90 -9.91 -11.04 -10.78
CA SER A 90 -8.82 -11.50 -9.92
C SER A 90 -8.97 -12.99 -9.71
N GLY A 91 -7.91 -13.76 -9.98
CA GLY A 91 -7.90 -15.20 -9.72
C GLY A 91 -8.07 -15.52 -8.23
N LYS A 92 -7.51 -14.68 -7.35
CA LYS A 92 -7.57 -14.85 -5.90
C LYS A 92 -8.96 -14.54 -5.34
N ARG A 93 -9.58 -13.44 -5.77
CA ARG A 93 -10.92 -13.04 -5.30
C ARG A 93 -12.07 -13.64 -6.11
N LYS A 94 -11.78 -14.21 -7.28
CA LYS A 94 -12.76 -14.68 -8.29
C LYS A 94 -13.81 -13.62 -8.64
N GLN A 95 -13.43 -12.34 -8.55
CA GLN A 95 -14.31 -11.17 -8.73
C GLN A 95 -13.59 -10.08 -9.51
N ASN A 96 -14.35 -9.12 -10.06
CA ASN A 96 -13.76 -7.96 -10.70
C ASN A 96 -13.13 -7.03 -9.67
N THR A 97 -11.84 -6.78 -9.83
CA THR A 97 -11.08 -5.95 -8.90
C THR A 97 -10.23 -4.93 -9.63
N ILE A 98 -9.92 -3.88 -8.91
CA ILE A 98 -8.92 -2.86 -9.23
C ILE A 98 -7.82 -3.06 -8.21
N LYS A 99 -6.59 -3.23 -8.66
CA LYS A 99 -5.45 -3.41 -7.77
C LYS A 99 -4.67 -2.11 -7.62
N THR A 100 -4.16 -1.87 -6.42
CA THR A 100 -3.32 -0.72 -6.08
C THR A 100 -2.07 -1.20 -5.35
N THR A 101 -0.93 -0.55 -5.61
CA THR A 101 0.32 -0.82 -4.88
C THR A 101 0.55 0.33 -3.94
N THR A 102 0.80 -0.03 -2.71
CA THR A 102 1.10 0.89 -1.63
C THR A 102 2.56 0.73 -1.25
N PHE A 103 3.24 1.86 -1.13
CA PHE A 103 4.58 2.00 -0.58
C PHE A 103 4.47 2.58 0.82
N SER A 104 5.20 1.98 1.75
CA SER A 104 5.29 2.45 3.13
C SER A 104 6.70 2.30 3.65
N ASP A 105 7.02 2.99 4.73
CA ASP A 105 8.29 2.80 5.43
C ASP A 105 8.30 1.56 6.34
N GLY A 106 9.44 1.31 6.99
CA GLY A 106 9.58 0.22 7.97
C GLY A 106 8.63 0.29 9.18
N GLN A 107 8.00 1.43 9.43
CA GLN A 107 7.00 1.65 10.49
C GLN A 107 5.57 1.53 9.98
N GLY A 108 5.36 1.24 8.70
CA GLY A 108 4.04 1.12 8.08
C GLY A 108 3.34 2.45 7.80
N ARG A 109 4.08 3.57 7.82
CA ARG A 109 3.57 4.89 7.44
C ARG A 109 3.54 4.97 5.91
N MET A 110 2.39 5.32 5.34
CA MET A 110 2.16 5.24 3.89
C MET A 110 2.85 6.39 3.16
N LEU A 111 3.75 6.07 2.23
CA LEU A 111 4.52 7.05 1.44
C LEU A 111 3.91 7.29 0.04
N LEU A 112 3.20 6.30 -0.51
CA LEU A 112 2.46 6.43 -1.77
C LEU A 112 1.44 5.30 -1.91
N SER A 113 0.28 5.57 -2.50
CA SER A 113 -0.66 4.53 -2.93
C SER A 113 -1.45 5.01 -4.14
N GLY A 114 -1.38 4.31 -5.27
CA GLY A 114 -2.03 4.78 -6.49
C GLY A 114 -1.58 4.15 -7.80
N VAL A 115 -0.71 3.14 -7.77
CA VAL A 115 -0.31 2.38 -8.97
C VAL A 115 -1.44 1.41 -9.35
N VAL A 116 -2.38 1.88 -10.17
CA VAL A 116 -3.68 1.25 -10.39
C VAL A 116 -3.66 0.33 -11.60
N ARG A 117 -4.05 -0.94 -11.40
CA ARG A 117 -4.08 -1.93 -12.49
C ARG A 117 -5.29 -2.86 -12.47
N PRO A 118 -5.59 -3.53 -13.59
CA PRO A 118 -6.66 -4.51 -13.66
C PRO A 118 -6.47 -5.70 -12.72
N GLY A 119 -7.58 -6.20 -12.15
CA GLY A 119 -7.60 -7.33 -11.23
C GLY A 119 -6.94 -8.63 -11.71
N ARG A 120 -6.91 -8.90 -13.03
CA ARG A 120 -6.26 -10.09 -13.58
C ARG A 120 -4.73 -9.98 -13.59
N MET A 121 -4.20 -8.76 -13.59
CA MET A 121 -2.76 -8.54 -13.64
C MET A 121 -2.09 -9.08 -12.36
N HIS A 122 -1.07 -9.91 -12.54
CA HIS A 122 -0.30 -10.44 -11.43
C HIS A 122 0.58 -9.34 -10.84
N ASP A 123 0.79 -9.35 -9.52
CA ASP A 123 1.53 -8.27 -8.85
C ASP A 123 3.01 -8.21 -9.28
N GLN A 124 3.61 -9.36 -9.63
CA GLN A 124 4.93 -9.42 -10.28
C GLN A 124 4.97 -8.66 -11.61
N THR A 125 3.93 -8.75 -12.44
CA THR A 125 3.89 -8.05 -13.74
C THR A 125 3.80 -6.55 -13.54
N ALA A 126 3.03 -6.11 -12.53
CA ALA A 126 2.88 -4.70 -12.17
C ALA A 126 4.23 -4.05 -11.84
N VAL A 127 5.17 -4.77 -11.21
CA VAL A 127 6.50 -4.21 -10.94
C VAL A 127 7.23 -3.81 -12.21
N ARG A 128 7.02 -4.51 -13.32
CA ARG A 128 7.67 -4.18 -14.60
C ARG A 128 6.89 -3.12 -15.39
N THR A 129 5.55 -3.20 -15.40
CA THR A 129 4.72 -2.33 -16.23
C THR A 129 4.51 -0.94 -15.64
N GLU A 130 4.70 -0.77 -14.34
CA GLU A 130 4.38 0.46 -13.61
C GLU A 130 5.62 1.25 -13.19
N GLY A 131 6.76 1.04 -13.86
CA GLY A 131 8.02 1.75 -13.60
C GLY A 131 8.74 1.36 -12.30
N ILE A 132 8.19 0.47 -11.47
CA ILE A 132 8.80 0.07 -10.19
C ILE A 132 10.17 -0.58 -10.41
N ALA A 133 10.28 -1.49 -11.39
CA ALA A 133 11.55 -2.13 -11.74
C ALA A 133 12.57 -1.12 -12.27
N GLU A 134 12.13 -0.09 -12.99
CA GLU A 134 13.02 0.98 -13.46
C GLU A 134 13.56 1.79 -12.29
N GLN A 135 12.73 2.13 -11.31
CA GLN A 135 13.16 2.85 -10.12
C GLN A 135 14.18 2.05 -9.28
N PHE A 136 14.01 0.73 -9.13
CA PHE A 136 15.04 -0.12 -8.50
C PHE A 136 16.37 -0.17 -9.30
N ARG A 137 16.35 0.06 -10.62
CA ARG A 137 17.60 0.18 -11.41
C ARG A 137 18.25 1.54 -11.23
N LEU A 138 17.45 2.60 -11.14
CA LEU A 138 17.92 3.97 -10.96
C LEU A 138 18.48 4.22 -9.54
N HIS A 139 17.95 3.52 -8.53
CA HIS A 139 18.30 3.69 -7.13
C HIS A 139 18.83 2.39 -6.51
N PRO A 140 20.05 1.95 -6.86
CA PRO A 140 20.58 0.64 -6.46
C PRO A 140 20.81 0.48 -4.95
N SER A 141 20.83 1.58 -4.20
CA SER A 141 20.98 1.61 -2.75
C SER A 141 19.65 1.36 -1.99
N VAL A 142 18.51 1.49 -2.68
CA VAL A 142 17.19 1.38 -2.06
C VAL A 142 16.88 -0.08 -1.76
N ARG A 143 16.52 -0.34 -0.51
CA ARG A 143 16.07 -1.66 -0.05
C ARG A 143 14.57 -1.69 0.16
N SER A 144 13.97 -2.85 -0.07
CA SER A 144 12.56 -3.07 0.10
C SER A 144 12.19 -4.47 0.58
N GLN A 145 11.11 -4.54 1.35
CA GLN A 145 10.41 -5.79 1.68
C GLN A 145 9.09 -5.86 0.92
N ALA A 146 8.80 -6.96 0.25
CA ALA A 146 7.59 -7.13 -0.54
C ALA A 146 6.78 -8.35 -0.08
N ASP A 147 5.46 -8.34 -0.28
CA ASP A 147 4.63 -9.52 0.01
C ASP A 147 4.96 -10.71 -0.92
N ALA A 148 4.47 -11.91 -0.58
CA ALA A 148 4.66 -13.13 -1.37
C ALA A 148 4.19 -13.01 -2.84
N GLY A 149 3.22 -12.13 -3.12
CA GLY A 149 2.78 -11.80 -4.49
C GLY A 149 3.89 -11.16 -5.35
N TYR A 150 4.94 -10.65 -4.71
CA TYR A 150 6.11 -10.02 -5.30
C TYR A 150 7.38 -10.90 -5.22
N ALA A 151 7.23 -12.22 -5.11
CA ALA A 151 8.38 -13.15 -5.15
C ALA A 151 9.22 -13.02 -6.45
N GLY A 152 8.60 -12.58 -7.54
CA GLY A 152 9.26 -12.28 -8.80
C GLY A 152 10.31 -11.17 -8.71
N PRO A 153 9.92 -9.95 -8.31
CA PRO A 153 10.83 -8.84 -8.03
C PRO A 153 12.00 -9.22 -7.11
N ALA A 154 11.76 -10.02 -6.05
CA ALA A 154 12.83 -10.48 -5.17
C ALA A 154 13.87 -11.38 -5.87
N LYS A 155 13.47 -12.07 -6.95
CA LYS A 155 14.42 -12.83 -7.79
C LYS A 155 15.16 -11.93 -8.78
N GLU A 156 14.50 -10.88 -9.27
CA GLU A 156 15.08 -9.94 -10.26
C GLU A 156 16.05 -8.94 -9.61
N PHE A 157 15.76 -8.53 -8.38
CA PHE A 157 16.56 -7.57 -7.61
C PHE A 157 16.93 -8.16 -6.23
N PRO A 158 17.72 -9.24 -6.16
CA PRO A 158 17.98 -9.96 -4.92
C PRO A 158 18.69 -9.12 -3.84
N ASP A 159 19.50 -8.15 -4.26
CA ASP A 159 20.24 -7.27 -3.33
C ASP A 159 19.38 -6.12 -2.77
N GLN A 160 18.24 -5.83 -3.42
CA GLN A 160 17.36 -4.71 -3.07
C GLN A 160 16.03 -5.17 -2.51
N VAL A 161 15.46 -6.28 -3.00
CA VAL A 161 14.09 -6.72 -2.69
C VAL A 161 14.08 -8.07 -1.98
N THR A 162 13.53 -8.08 -0.77
CA THR A 162 13.29 -9.31 0.00
C THR A 162 11.81 -9.68 -0.02
N ALA A 163 11.51 -10.97 -0.16
CA ALA A 163 10.14 -11.51 -0.11
C ALA A 163 10.06 -12.65 0.90
N PRO A 164 8.86 -13.02 1.39
CA PRO A 164 8.68 -14.14 2.30
C PRO A 164 9.32 -15.42 1.79
N PRO A 165 9.99 -16.19 2.66
CA PRO A 165 10.57 -17.47 2.26
C PRO A 165 9.45 -18.39 1.77
N LYS A 166 9.69 -19.08 0.66
CA LYS A 166 8.73 -20.06 0.12
C LYS A 166 8.46 -21.14 1.16
N ARG A 167 7.19 -21.56 1.26
CA ARG A 167 6.82 -22.67 2.13
C ARG A 167 7.68 -23.89 1.75
N PRO A 168 8.38 -24.52 2.72
CA PRO A 168 9.13 -25.73 2.45
C PRO A 168 8.18 -26.86 2.03
N LYS A 169 8.69 -27.82 1.27
CA LYS A 169 7.94 -29.02 0.91
C LYS A 169 7.59 -29.83 2.16
N ASP A 170 6.53 -30.65 2.07
CA ASP A 170 6.02 -31.40 3.23
C ASP A 170 7.03 -32.45 3.74
N ASP A 171 7.95 -32.91 2.89
CA ASP A 171 9.06 -33.83 3.18
C ASP A 171 10.31 -33.14 3.76
N ALA A 172 10.31 -31.81 3.90
CA ALA A 172 11.45 -31.10 4.48
C ALA A 172 11.66 -31.48 5.96
N CYS A 173 12.92 -31.49 6.40
CA CYS A 173 13.26 -31.80 7.79
C CYS A 173 12.66 -30.77 8.77
N ASP A 174 12.46 -31.20 10.02
CA ASP A 174 11.84 -30.36 11.05
C ASP A 174 12.67 -29.12 11.40
N GLY A 175 13.99 -29.18 11.24
CA GLY A 175 14.87 -28.01 11.36
C GLY A 175 14.52 -26.93 10.33
N ASN A 176 14.34 -27.32 9.06
CA ASN A 176 13.97 -26.40 7.99
C ASN A 176 12.56 -25.85 8.16
N LYS A 177 11.60 -26.68 8.61
CA LYS A 177 10.24 -26.21 8.94
C LYS A 177 10.25 -25.20 10.09
N ARG A 178 11.07 -25.43 11.13
CA ARG A 178 11.23 -24.50 12.26
C ARG A 178 11.87 -23.17 11.84
N ALA A 179 12.98 -23.22 11.11
CA ALA A 179 13.63 -22.01 10.58
C ALA A 179 12.70 -21.20 9.68
N TRP A 180 11.91 -21.87 8.82
CA TRP A 180 10.90 -21.21 8.00
C TRP A 180 9.80 -20.55 8.84
N ASN A 181 9.28 -21.24 9.85
CA ASN A 181 8.27 -20.69 10.76
C ASN A 181 8.79 -19.45 11.50
N GLU A 182 10.04 -19.46 11.95
CA GLU A 182 10.65 -18.32 12.63
C GLU A 182 10.86 -17.12 11.69
N ALA A 183 11.44 -17.36 10.50
CA ALA A 183 11.61 -16.32 9.49
C ALA A 183 10.27 -15.71 9.07
N ARG A 184 9.25 -16.55 8.85
CA ARG A 184 7.89 -16.11 8.55
C ARG A 184 7.28 -15.32 9.72
N ARG A 185 7.48 -15.74 10.97
CA ARG A 185 6.99 -15.03 12.15
C ARG A 185 7.61 -13.64 12.26
N ARG A 186 8.94 -13.52 12.12
CA ARG A 186 9.65 -12.23 12.15
C ARG A 186 9.12 -11.28 11.08
N GLN A 187 8.92 -11.79 9.87
CA GLN A 187 8.37 -11.00 8.77
C GLN A 187 6.91 -10.60 9.00
N SER A 188 6.05 -11.52 9.44
CA SER A 188 4.65 -11.21 9.78
C SER A 188 4.55 -10.16 10.89
N SER A 189 5.36 -10.28 11.95
CA SER A 189 5.41 -9.29 13.03
C SER A 189 5.86 -7.91 12.53
N ALA A 190 6.84 -7.86 11.62
CA ALA A 190 7.27 -6.61 11.00
C ALA A 190 6.14 -5.96 10.17
N ARG A 191 5.28 -6.76 9.53
CA ARG A 191 4.17 -6.29 8.68
C ARG A 191 2.96 -5.75 9.42
N ILE A 192 2.78 -6.04 10.72
CA ILE A 192 1.61 -5.60 11.51
C ILE A 192 1.31 -4.11 11.34
N CYS A 193 2.35 -3.25 11.35
CA CYS A 193 2.14 -1.81 11.22
C CYS A 193 1.58 -1.41 9.84
N VAL A 194 1.97 -2.10 8.77
CA VAL A 194 1.46 -1.87 7.42
C VAL A 194 0.02 -2.38 7.29
N GLU A 195 -0.30 -3.50 7.94
CA GLU A 195 -1.64 -4.07 7.94
C GLU A 195 -2.65 -3.10 8.54
N HIS A 196 -2.29 -2.34 9.59
CA HIS A 196 -3.16 -1.31 10.15
C HIS A 196 -3.50 -0.20 9.14
N THR A 197 -2.48 0.36 8.48
CA THR A 197 -2.69 1.43 7.49
C THR A 197 -3.50 0.93 6.28
N ASN A 198 -3.21 -0.29 5.80
CA ASN A 198 -3.96 -0.91 4.71
C ASN A 198 -5.37 -1.31 5.12
N ALA A 199 -5.57 -1.74 6.37
CA ALA A 199 -6.91 -1.99 6.91
C ALA A 199 -7.71 -0.70 6.99
N GLU A 200 -7.12 0.42 7.45
CA GLU A 200 -7.79 1.71 7.48
C GLU A 200 -8.23 2.14 6.07
N LEU A 201 -7.36 1.99 5.07
CA LEU A 201 -7.68 2.26 3.67
C LEU A 201 -8.88 1.41 3.19
N ARG A 202 -8.86 0.10 3.46
CA ARG A 202 -9.92 -0.85 3.09
C ARG A 202 -11.24 -0.61 3.84
N GLN A 203 -11.20 0.01 5.02
CA GLN A 203 -12.39 0.31 5.80
C GLN A 203 -13.18 1.52 5.28
N ARG A 204 -12.58 2.37 4.44
CA ARG A 204 -13.22 3.55 3.84
C ARG A 204 -14.34 3.11 2.91
N ALA A 205 -15.55 3.62 3.14
CA ALA A 205 -16.73 3.17 2.41
C ALA A 205 -16.58 3.19 0.87
N PRO A 206 -16.00 4.24 0.25
CA PRO A 206 -15.80 4.27 -1.20
C PRO A 206 -14.89 3.16 -1.75
N LEU A 207 -14.00 2.61 -0.93
CA LEU A 207 -13.02 1.59 -1.32
C LEU A 207 -13.40 0.16 -0.90
N ARG A 208 -14.48 -0.03 -0.13
CA ARG A 208 -14.99 -1.39 0.18
C ARG A 208 -15.50 -2.08 -1.08
N ARG A 209 -16.27 -1.35 -1.88
CA ARG A 209 -16.75 -1.74 -3.20
C ARG A 209 -16.89 -0.49 -4.06
N PHE A 210 -16.04 -0.38 -5.06
CA PHE A 210 -16.03 0.75 -5.97
C PHE A 210 -17.11 0.58 -7.05
N THR A 211 -18.16 1.38 -6.95
CA THR A 211 -19.35 1.30 -7.82
C THR A 211 -19.33 2.29 -8.99
N ARG A 212 -18.43 3.28 -8.98
CA ARG A 212 -18.31 4.33 -10.00
C ARG A 212 -17.59 3.85 -11.27
N ARG A 213 -17.49 4.74 -12.26
CA ARG A 213 -16.70 4.50 -13.48
C ARG A 213 -15.23 4.36 -13.11
N ARG A 214 -14.54 3.40 -13.72
CA ARG A 214 -13.22 2.94 -13.30
C ARG A 214 -12.11 3.95 -13.56
N ASP A 215 -12.24 4.71 -14.63
CA ASP A 215 -11.39 5.86 -14.95
C ASP A 215 -11.38 6.93 -13.85
N THR A 216 -12.41 6.97 -13.00
CA THR A 216 -12.49 7.88 -11.85
C THR A 216 -11.99 7.25 -10.53
N TYR A 217 -11.39 6.06 -10.60
CA TYR A 217 -10.90 5.36 -9.39
C TYR A 217 -9.80 6.17 -8.71
N ASP A 218 -8.82 6.67 -9.45
CA ASP A 218 -7.67 7.40 -8.92
C ASP A 218 -8.10 8.71 -8.24
N GLU A 219 -9.07 9.41 -8.84
CA GLU A 219 -9.70 10.59 -8.26
C GLU A 219 -10.37 10.32 -6.91
N THR A 220 -10.70 9.07 -6.61
CA THR A 220 -11.30 8.66 -5.33
C THR A 220 -10.26 8.06 -4.40
N HIS A 221 -9.35 7.24 -4.92
CA HIS A 221 -8.32 6.53 -4.18
C HIS A 221 -7.26 7.48 -3.64
N LEU A 222 -6.70 8.37 -4.48
CA LEU A 222 -5.59 9.26 -4.09
C LEU A 222 -5.96 10.19 -2.93
N PRO A 223 -7.12 10.90 -2.93
CA PRO A 223 -7.53 11.70 -1.78
C PRO A 223 -7.68 10.89 -0.50
N ILE A 224 -8.27 9.69 -0.58
CA ILE A 224 -8.48 8.84 0.57
C ILE A 224 -7.14 8.34 1.12
N ALA A 225 -6.26 7.87 0.24
CA ALA A 225 -4.94 7.39 0.59
C ALA A 225 -4.07 8.51 1.19
N GLY A 226 -4.12 9.72 0.63
CA GLY A 226 -3.44 10.90 1.18
C GLY A 226 -3.92 11.25 2.59
N LEU A 227 -5.23 11.16 2.86
CA LEU A 227 -5.80 11.39 4.21
C LEU A 227 -5.43 10.29 5.20
N VAL A 228 -5.38 9.02 4.76
CA VAL A 228 -4.90 7.89 5.59
C VAL A 228 -3.41 8.06 5.89
N SER A 229 -2.63 8.49 4.89
CA SER A 229 -1.21 8.78 5.05
C SER A 229 -0.95 9.94 6.02
N ASP A 230 -1.71 11.04 5.93
CA ASP A 230 -1.67 12.16 6.89
C ASP A 230 -1.87 11.72 8.34
N ARG A 231 -2.71 10.72 8.57
CA ARG A 231 -2.90 10.15 9.90
C ARG A 231 -1.74 9.24 10.29
N SER A 232 -1.29 8.38 9.38
CA SER A 232 -0.18 7.44 9.63
C SER A 232 1.14 8.17 9.90
N ALA A 233 1.40 9.31 9.25
CA ALA A 233 2.60 10.11 9.42
C ALA A 233 2.69 10.77 10.80
N ARG A 234 1.57 10.90 11.51
CA ARG A 234 1.51 11.39 12.90
C ARG A 234 1.76 10.30 13.94
N CYS A 235 1.82 9.02 13.52
CA CYS A 235 2.13 7.95 14.45
C CYS A 235 3.59 8.10 14.94
N PRO A 236 3.83 8.08 16.26
CA PRO A 236 5.17 8.19 16.81
C PRO A 236 6.09 7.10 16.26
N THR A 237 7.31 7.49 15.91
CA THR A 237 8.35 6.56 15.47
C THR A 237 8.66 5.59 16.61
N ARG A 238 8.31 4.31 16.43
CA ARG A 238 8.70 3.28 17.40
C ARG A 238 10.20 3.06 17.24
N ARG A 239 10.97 3.49 18.23
CA ARG A 239 12.40 3.16 18.30
C ARG A 239 12.53 1.64 18.26
N ARG A 240 13.38 1.13 17.36
CA ARG A 240 13.87 -0.25 17.49
C ARG A 240 14.55 -0.33 18.85
N THR A 241 13.97 -1.05 19.81
CA THR A 241 14.72 -1.49 20.98
C THR A 241 15.86 -2.33 20.42
N SER A 242 17.09 -1.82 20.53
CA SER A 242 18.27 -2.55 20.10
C SER A 242 18.27 -3.86 20.88
N THR A 243 18.13 -4.99 20.19
CA THR A 243 18.37 -6.30 20.77
C THR A 243 19.89 -6.50 20.88
N GLU A 244 20.58 -5.59 21.57
CA GLU A 244 21.90 -5.91 22.10
C GLU A 244 21.65 -6.82 23.29
N LEU A 245 21.94 -8.11 23.08
CA LEU A 245 22.07 -9.07 24.16
C LEU A 245 23.07 -8.51 25.16
N VAL A 246 22.58 -8.04 26.31
CA VAL A 246 23.43 -7.72 27.46
C VAL A 246 24.11 -9.02 27.85
N LEU A 247 25.38 -9.17 27.46
CA LEU A 247 26.28 -10.21 27.96
C LEU A 247 26.42 -10.01 29.47
N VAL A 248 25.69 -10.81 30.24
CA VAL A 248 25.90 -10.97 31.67
C VAL A 248 27.30 -11.56 31.85
N HIS A 249 28.26 -10.72 32.23
CA HIS A 249 29.59 -11.16 32.60
C HIS A 249 29.48 -12.04 33.85
N GLY A 250 29.95 -13.28 33.74
CA GLY A 250 30.06 -14.21 34.86
C GLY A 250 31.02 -13.67 35.92
N LYS A 251 30.62 -13.74 37.19
CA LYS A 251 31.54 -13.59 38.32
C LYS A 251 32.31 -14.90 38.48
N ALA A 252 33.62 -14.82 38.30
CA ALA A 252 34.55 -15.81 38.80
C ALA A 252 34.63 -15.71 40.34
N SER A 253 34.72 -16.85 41.00
CA SER A 253 35.28 -17.04 42.33
C SER A 253 36.09 -18.33 42.30
#